data_AF-A0A3D2S4V0-F1
#
_entry.id   AF-A0A3D2S4V0-F1
#
_cell.length_a   1.000
_cell.length_b   1.000
_cell.length_c   1.000
_cell.angle_alpha   90.00
_cell.angle_beta   90.00
_cell.angle_gamma   90.00
#
_symmetry.space_group_name_H-M   'P 1'
#
loop_
_entity.id
_entity.type
_entity.pdbx_description
1 polymer ?
#
loop_
_entity_poly.entity_id
_entity_poly.type
_entity_poly.pdbx_seq_one_letter_code
_entity_poly.pdbx_strand_id
1 'polypeptide(L)'
;MPTISELQAICSQVRRDIIRQTHGVQSGHPGGSLGCTEYMVALYFEIMHHDKSFQMDGKGEDLFFLSNGHISPVWYSVLARSGYFPVSELATFRKLDSRLQGHPATHEHLPGIRVASGSLGQGMSVAIGAALSKKLNGDSRMVYSLHGDGELQEGQIWEAAMYAAHNKVDNLISSIDLNGQQIDGPTEQVLSLGNLRAKWEAFGWDVLECADGNDIEQLLAALN
;
A
#
# COMPACT_ATOMS: atom_id res chain seq x y z
N MET A 1 -9.08 20.20 -0.06
CA MET A 1 -8.47 19.39 1.01
C MET A 1 -9.59 19.06 1.98
N PRO A 2 -9.98 17.78 2.12
CA PRO A 2 -10.89 17.33 3.16
C PRO A 2 -10.41 17.74 4.56
N THR A 3 -11.35 17.93 5.47
CA THR A 3 -11.08 18.09 6.90
C THR A 3 -10.68 16.76 7.53
N ILE A 4 -9.97 16.80 8.67
CA ILE A 4 -9.64 15.61 9.46
C ILE A 4 -10.89 14.79 9.80
N SER A 5 -12.00 15.44 10.14
CA SER A 5 -13.27 14.76 10.44
C SER A 5 -13.84 14.04 9.21
N GLU A 6 -13.70 14.60 8.01
CA GLU A 6 -14.13 13.93 6.77
C GLU A 6 -13.26 12.71 6.47
N LEU A 7 -11.94 12.82 6.64
CA LEU A 7 -11.02 11.70 6.49
C LEU A 7 -11.33 10.57 7.49
N GLN A 8 -11.57 10.88 8.77
CA GLN A 8 -11.96 9.90 9.79
C GLN A 8 -13.30 9.21 9.46
N ALA A 9 -14.25 9.95 8.87
CA ALA A 9 -15.51 9.37 8.40
C ALA A 9 -15.28 8.39 7.23
N ILE A 10 -14.35 8.71 6.32
CA ILE A 10 -13.91 7.81 5.25
C ILE A 10 -13.24 6.56 5.84
N CYS A 11 -12.31 6.70 6.79
CA CYS A 11 -11.67 5.57 7.48
C CYS A 11 -12.72 4.63 8.10
N SER A 12 -13.68 5.19 8.83
CA SER A 12 -14.78 4.43 9.42
C SER A 12 -15.59 3.66 8.37
N GLN A 13 -15.82 4.28 7.20
CA GLN A 13 -16.54 3.65 6.12
C GLN A 13 -15.71 2.56 5.40
N VAL A 14 -14.42 2.78 5.20
CA VAL A 14 -13.49 1.79 4.62
C VAL A 14 -13.43 0.53 5.49
N ARG A 15 -13.36 0.67 6.83
CA ARG A 15 -13.44 -0.47 7.76
C ARG A 15 -14.73 -1.28 7.58
N ARG A 16 -15.88 -0.61 7.42
CA ARG A 16 -17.15 -1.31 7.16
C ARG A 16 -17.11 -2.09 5.84
N ASP A 17 -16.49 -1.54 4.81
CA ASP A 17 -16.36 -2.23 3.52
C ASP A 17 -15.43 -3.45 3.61
N ILE A 18 -14.31 -3.35 4.33
CA ILE A 18 -13.38 -4.48 4.55
C ILE A 18 -14.11 -5.66 5.19
N ILE A 19 -14.86 -5.40 6.26
CA ILE A 19 -15.63 -6.45 6.95
C ILE A 19 -16.71 -7.03 6.04
N ARG A 20 -17.43 -6.21 5.27
CA ARG A 20 -18.46 -6.70 4.33
C ARG A 20 -17.88 -7.53 3.19
N GLN A 21 -16.75 -7.10 2.61
CA GLN A 21 -16.04 -7.84 1.57
C GLN A 21 -15.64 -9.23 2.06
N THR A 22 -14.88 -9.29 3.16
CA THR A 22 -14.33 -10.54 3.69
C THR A 22 -15.41 -11.47 4.24
N HIS A 23 -16.40 -10.94 4.96
CA HIS A 23 -17.54 -11.73 5.44
C HIS A 23 -18.43 -12.24 4.29
N GLY A 24 -18.64 -11.44 3.24
CA GLY A 24 -19.50 -11.81 2.12
C GLY A 24 -19.06 -13.07 1.36
N VAL A 25 -17.77 -13.42 1.45
CA VAL A 25 -17.18 -14.61 0.81
C VAL A 25 -16.49 -15.57 1.79
N GLN A 26 -16.58 -15.30 3.10
CA GLN A 26 -15.95 -16.10 4.16
C GLN A 26 -14.44 -16.33 3.92
N SER A 27 -13.77 -15.31 3.37
CA SER A 27 -12.38 -15.42 2.92
C SER A 27 -11.74 -14.03 2.81
N GLY A 28 -10.44 -13.93 3.10
CA GLY A 28 -9.67 -12.70 3.01
C GLY A 28 -8.99 -12.31 4.32
N HIS A 29 -8.33 -11.15 4.34
CA HIS A 29 -7.42 -10.76 5.41
C HIS A 29 -7.88 -9.43 6.04
N PRO A 30 -8.85 -9.45 6.97
CA PRO A 30 -9.36 -8.22 7.56
C PRO A 30 -8.34 -7.51 8.44
N GLY A 31 -7.46 -8.23 9.15
CA GLY A 31 -6.52 -7.66 10.13
C GLY A 31 -5.63 -6.55 9.55
N GLY A 32 -4.72 -6.90 8.63
CA GLY A 32 -3.82 -5.93 8.00
C GLY A 32 -4.58 -4.85 7.19
N SER A 33 -5.71 -5.19 6.58
CA SER A 33 -6.57 -4.18 5.91
C SER A 33 -7.13 -3.14 6.89
N LEU A 34 -7.58 -3.56 8.08
CA LEU A 34 -8.10 -2.66 9.11
C LEU A 34 -7.01 -1.78 9.71
N GLY A 35 -5.81 -2.33 9.91
CA GLY A 35 -4.64 -1.61 10.44
C GLY A 35 -4.09 -0.55 9.48
N CYS A 36 -4.17 -0.79 8.17
CA CYS A 36 -3.68 0.15 7.16
C CYS A 36 -4.72 1.20 6.71
N THR A 37 -5.86 1.32 7.38
CA THR A 37 -6.97 2.15 6.87
C THR A 37 -6.61 3.62 6.78
N GLU A 38 -6.10 4.22 7.86
CA GLU A 38 -5.74 5.65 7.89
C GLU A 38 -4.64 5.97 6.90
N TYR A 39 -3.62 5.11 6.78
CA TYR A 39 -2.55 5.28 5.79
C TYR A 39 -3.10 5.33 4.37
N MET A 40 -3.94 4.36 4.01
CA MET A 40 -4.53 4.28 2.67
C MET A 40 -5.47 5.46 2.39
N VAL A 41 -6.22 5.92 3.39
CA VAL A 41 -7.10 7.09 3.26
C VAL A 41 -6.28 8.38 3.14
N ALA A 42 -5.25 8.57 3.96
CA ALA A 42 -4.35 9.73 3.87
C ALA A 42 -3.72 9.82 2.47
N LEU A 43 -3.19 8.71 1.96
CA LEU A 43 -2.60 8.66 0.62
C LEU A 43 -3.57 9.07 -0.47
N TYR A 44 -4.74 8.44 -0.55
CA TYR A 44 -5.65 8.58 -1.69
C TYR A 44 -6.64 9.76 -1.61
N PHE A 45 -6.75 10.42 -0.46
CA PHE A 45 -7.70 11.53 -0.30
C PHE A 45 -7.03 12.86 0.00
N GLU A 46 -5.71 12.88 0.28
CA GLU A 46 -4.98 14.11 0.59
C GLU A 46 -3.57 14.17 -0.01
N ILE A 47 -2.74 13.13 0.14
CA ILE A 47 -1.31 13.20 -0.20
C ILE A 47 -1.03 13.01 -1.70
N MET A 48 -1.57 11.95 -2.31
CA MET A 48 -1.22 11.60 -3.68
C MET A 48 -1.91 12.49 -4.70
N HIS A 49 -1.15 12.92 -5.71
CA HIS A 49 -1.69 13.45 -6.93
C HIS A 49 -1.99 12.32 -7.92
N HIS A 50 -3.22 11.81 -7.94
CA HIS A 50 -3.62 10.68 -8.78
C HIS A 50 -4.86 10.99 -9.65
N ASP A 51 -5.07 10.26 -10.75
CA ASP A 51 -6.23 10.43 -11.64
C ASP A 51 -7.12 9.18 -11.67
N LYS A 52 -8.41 9.40 -11.41
CA LYS A 52 -9.47 8.37 -11.49
C LYS A 52 -9.80 7.94 -12.92
N SER A 53 -9.39 8.70 -13.94
CA SER A 53 -9.49 8.29 -15.35
C SER A 53 -8.56 7.13 -15.71
N PHE A 54 -7.62 6.79 -14.81
CA PHE A 54 -6.67 5.68 -14.83
C PHE A 54 -6.05 5.36 -16.19
N GLN A 55 -4.80 5.76 -16.37
CA GLN A 55 -3.95 5.28 -17.45
C GLN A 55 -2.85 4.38 -16.88
N MET A 56 -2.55 3.26 -17.55
CA MET A 56 -1.58 2.27 -17.04
C MET A 56 -0.18 2.85 -16.81
N ASP A 57 0.24 3.82 -17.63
CA ASP A 57 1.55 4.47 -17.56
C ASP A 57 1.67 5.52 -16.44
N GLY A 58 0.55 6.05 -15.93
CA GLY A 58 0.50 6.96 -14.77
C GLY A 58 1.40 8.19 -14.90
N LYS A 59 1.47 8.76 -16.11
CA LYS A 59 2.28 9.96 -16.39
C LYS A 59 1.73 11.17 -15.66
N GLY A 60 2.59 11.89 -14.94
CA GLY A 60 2.18 13.09 -14.22
C GLY A 60 1.31 12.82 -12.99
N GLU A 61 1.18 11.56 -12.57
CA GLU A 61 0.53 11.11 -11.35
C GLU A 61 1.54 10.50 -10.37
N ASP A 62 1.27 10.58 -9.08
CA ASP A 62 1.93 9.72 -8.10
C ASP A 62 1.45 8.27 -8.26
N LEU A 63 2.33 7.31 -7.97
CA LEU A 63 2.01 5.89 -8.09
C LEU A 63 1.99 5.21 -6.73
N PHE A 64 1.14 4.21 -6.58
CA PHE A 64 1.08 3.38 -5.38
C PHE A 64 1.18 1.90 -5.73
N PHE A 65 1.95 1.16 -4.93
CA PHE A 65 2.12 -0.29 -5.04
C PHE A 65 1.87 -0.97 -3.70
N LEU A 66 0.88 -1.86 -3.66
CA LEU A 66 0.61 -2.69 -2.50
C LEU A 66 1.46 -3.98 -2.55
N SER A 67 2.56 -4.03 -1.82
CA SER A 67 3.48 -5.19 -1.82
C SER A 67 2.90 -6.37 -1.04
N ASN A 68 2.35 -6.09 0.14
CA ASN A 68 1.56 -7.03 0.95
C ASN A 68 0.14 -7.22 0.38
N GLY A 69 0.05 -7.68 -0.89
CA GLY A 69 -1.18 -7.74 -1.68
C GLY A 69 -2.37 -8.45 -1.04
N HIS A 70 -2.14 -9.27 0.00
CA HIS A 70 -3.18 -9.98 0.71
C HIS A 70 -4.17 -9.04 1.43
N ILE A 71 -3.76 -7.80 1.74
CA ILE A 71 -4.64 -6.76 2.31
C ILE A 71 -5.49 -6.02 1.27
N SER A 72 -5.66 -6.58 0.06
CA SER A 72 -6.45 -5.98 -1.02
C SER A 72 -7.83 -5.39 -0.66
N PRO A 73 -8.60 -5.90 0.34
CA PRO A 73 -9.87 -5.28 0.71
C PRO A 73 -9.81 -3.79 1.07
N VAL A 74 -8.75 -3.32 1.74
CA VAL A 74 -8.60 -1.88 2.06
C VAL A 74 -8.36 -1.07 0.80
N TRP A 75 -7.50 -1.57 -0.08
CA TRP A 75 -7.12 -0.86 -1.30
C TRP A 75 -8.28 -0.78 -2.28
N TYR A 76 -9.04 -1.86 -2.44
CA TYR A 76 -10.25 -1.84 -3.27
C TYR A 76 -11.30 -0.87 -2.74
N SER A 77 -11.52 -0.84 -1.43
CA SER A 77 -12.46 0.13 -0.82
C SER A 77 -12.03 1.57 -1.10
N VAL A 78 -10.74 1.88 -0.89
CA VAL A 78 -10.19 3.21 -1.14
C VAL A 78 -10.28 3.58 -2.63
N LEU A 79 -9.87 2.71 -3.55
CA LEU A 79 -9.98 2.97 -4.99
C LEU A 79 -11.43 3.23 -5.43
N ALA A 80 -12.38 2.40 -4.97
CA ALA A 80 -13.79 2.58 -5.28
C ALA A 80 -14.32 3.95 -4.78
N ARG A 81 -13.90 4.35 -3.58
CA ARG A 81 -14.33 5.60 -2.93
C ARG A 81 -13.66 6.84 -3.49
N SER A 82 -12.44 6.71 -4.00
CA SER A 82 -11.76 7.74 -4.78
C SER A 82 -12.25 7.81 -6.24
N GLY A 83 -13.15 6.92 -6.63
CA GLY A 83 -13.89 6.99 -7.90
C GLY A 83 -13.27 6.23 -9.08
N TYR A 84 -12.35 5.30 -8.83
CA TYR A 84 -11.75 4.45 -9.88
C TYR A 84 -12.76 3.45 -10.46
N PHE A 85 -13.72 2.99 -9.66
CA PHE A 85 -14.80 2.09 -10.06
C PHE A 85 -15.98 2.18 -9.09
N PRO A 86 -17.17 1.67 -9.44
CA PRO A 86 -18.35 1.78 -8.59
C PRO A 86 -18.22 1.06 -7.24
N VAL A 87 -18.62 1.73 -6.16
CA VAL A 87 -18.63 1.16 -4.78
C VAL A 87 -19.47 -0.13 -4.69
N SER A 88 -20.51 -0.28 -5.51
CA SER A 88 -21.32 -1.51 -5.54
C SER A 88 -20.53 -2.75 -5.95
N GLU A 89 -19.44 -2.59 -6.71
CA GLU A 89 -18.58 -3.69 -7.15
C GLU A 89 -17.86 -4.38 -5.98
N LEU A 90 -17.67 -3.69 -4.84
CA LEU A 90 -17.06 -4.25 -3.62
C LEU A 90 -17.80 -5.51 -3.13
N ALA A 91 -19.10 -5.64 -3.40
CA ALA A 91 -19.89 -6.84 -3.07
C ALA A 91 -19.53 -8.08 -3.90
N THR A 92 -18.63 -7.93 -4.88
CA THR A 92 -18.16 -9.02 -5.76
C THR A 92 -16.81 -9.58 -5.38
N PHE A 93 -16.13 -9.02 -4.37
CA PHE A 93 -14.81 -9.45 -3.91
C PHE A 93 -14.66 -10.99 -3.85
N ARG A 94 -13.61 -11.53 -4.49
CA ARG A 94 -13.28 -12.96 -4.61
C ARG A 94 -14.34 -13.87 -5.25
N LYS A 95 -15.43 -13.33 -5.80
CA LYS A 95 -16.37 -14.16 -6.58
C LYS A 95 -15.77 -14.49 -7.94
N LEU A 96 -16.23 -15.60 -8.52
CA LEU A 96 -15.94 -15.92 -9.92
C LEU A 96 -16.39 -14.75 -10.81
N ASP A 97 -15.61 -14.47 -11.85
CA ASP A 97 -15.83 -13.38 -12.82
C ASP A 97 -15.83 -11.96 -12.20
N SER A 98 -15.35 -11.80 -10.97
CA SER A 98 -15.13 -10.48 -10.37
C SER A 98 -13.78 -9.91 -10.77
N ARG A 99 -13.70 -8.58 -10.96
CA ARG A 99 -12.40 -7.91 -11.08
C ARG A 99 -11.67 -7.74 -9.74
N LEU A 100 -12.39 -7.86 -8.62
CA LEU A 100 -11.87 -7.73 -7.26
C LEU A 100 -11.31 -9.07 -6.76
N GLN A 101 -10.15 -9.44 -7.30
CA GLN A 101 -9.46 -10.69 -7.01
C GLN A 101 -8.96 -10.79 -5.56
N GLY A 102 -8.62 -12.01 -5.12
CA GLY A 102 -8.17 -12.24 -3.74
C GLY A 102 -6.86 -11.54 -3.37
N HIS A 103 -6.04 -11.27 -4.38
CA HIS A 103 -4.89 -10.37 -4.39
C HIS A 103 -4.99 -9.47 -5.64
N PRO A 104 -4.38 -8.28 -5.67
CA PRO A 104 -4.39 -7.41 -6.83
C PRO A 104 -3.84 -8.13 -8.06
N ALA A 105 -4.54 -8.00 -9.18
CA ALA A 105 -4.15 -8.59 -10.45
C ALA A 105 -4.49 -7.62 -11.58
N THR A 106 -3.69 -7.63 -12.64
CA THR A 106 -3.88 -6.76 -13.81
C THR A 106 -4.77 -7.38 -14.89
N HIS A 107 -4.94 -8.70 -14.87
CA HIS A 107 -5.68 -9.44 -15.90
C HIS A 107 -7.14 -8.98 -16.02
N GLU A 108 -7.75 -8.63 -14.89
CA GLU A 108 -9.15 -8.20 -14.84
C GLU A 108 -9.36 -6.72 -15.19
N HIS A 109 -8.28 -5.99 -15.51
CA HIS A 109 -8.32 -4.58 -15.88
C HIS A 109 -9.07 -3.68 -14.87
N LEU A 110 -8.94 -3.97 -13.57
CA LEU A 110 -9.47 -3.11 -12.51
C LEU A 110 -8.69 -1.78 -12.48
N PRO A 111 -9.33 -0.62 -12.66
CA PRO A 111 -8.65 0.67 -12.61
C PRO A 111 -7.98 0.90 -11.25
N GLY A 112 -6.75 1.45 -11.29
CA GLY A 112 -5.90 1.71 -10.12
C GLY A 112 -4.82 0.65 -9.90
N ILE A 113 -4.98 -0.56 -10.44
CA ILE A 113 -4.02 -1.67 -10.25
C ILE A 113 -3.04 -1.74 -11.41
N ARG A 114 -1.74 -1.54 -11.12
CA ARG A 114 -0.68 -1.50 -12.14
C ARG A 114 0.10 -2.79 -12.27
N VAL A 115 0.19 -3.56 -11.19
CA VAL A 115 0.96 -4.80 -11.10
C VAL A 115 0.19 -5.79 -10.23
N ALA A 116 0.32 -7.07 -10.54
CA ALA A 116 -0.18 -8.12 -9.67
C ALA A 116 0.71 -8.23 -8.43
N SER A 117 0.12 -8.33 -7.24
CA SER A 117 0.86 -8.59 -5.99
C SER A 117 0.27 -9.78 -5.25
N GLY A 118 0.91 -10.19 -4.16
CA GLY A 118 0.49 -11.35 -3.35
C GLY A 118 1.64 -12.30 -3.04
N SER A 119 2.60 -12.44 -3.96
CA SER A 119 3.93 -12.92 -3.59
C SER A 119 4.65 -11.77 -2.87
N LEU A 120 4.89 -11.95 -1.58
CA LEU A 120 5.55 -10.94 -0.75
C LEU A 120 6.98 -10.67 -1.23
N GLY A 121 7.50 -9.49 -0.92
CA GLY A 121 8.86 -9.06 -1.21
C GLY A 121 9.06 -8.42 -2.58
N GLN A 122 8.12 -8.58 -3.51
CA GLN A 122 8.30 -8.13 -4.90
C GLN A 122 7.92 -6.67 -5.14
N GLY A 123 6.96 -6.12 -4.38
CA GLY A 123 6.39 -4.81 -4.67
C GLY A 123 7.39 -3.67 -4.56
N MET A 124 8.42 -3.78 -3.71
CA MET A 124 9.48 -2.77 -3.60
C MET A 124 10.33 -2.70 -4.86
N SER A 125 10.75 -3.85 -5.41
CA SER A 125 11.51 -3.89 -6.66
C SER A 125 10.73 -3.26 -7.81
N VAL A 126 9.42 -3.52 -7.87
CA VAL A 126 8.51 -2.91 -8.85
C VAL A 126 8.42 -1.39 -8.67
N ALA A 127 8.20 -0.93 -7.44
CA ALA A 127 8.10 0.49 -7.11
C ALA A 127 9.38 1.26 -7.48
N ILE A 128 10.55 0.67 -7.23
CA ILE A 128 11.85 1.22 -7.65
C ILE A 128 11.96 1.35 -9.16
N GLY A 129 11.53 0.32 -9.92
CA GLY A 129 11.52 0.38 -11.39
C GLY A 129 10.64 1.50 -11.93
N ALA A 130 9.47 1.71 -11.31
CA ALA A 130 8.59 2.82 -11.64
C ALA A 130 9.19 4.18 -11.28
N ALA A 131 9.81 4.31 -10.10
CA ALA A 131 10.46 5.53 -9.65
C ALA A 131 11.62 5.96 -10.56
N LEU A 132 12.46 5.00 -10.96
CA LEU A 132 13.52 5.22 -11.96
C LEU A 132 12.97 5.63 -13.32
N SER A 133 11.89 4.97 -13.77
CA SER A 133 11.26 5.31 -15.05
C SER A 133 10.71 6.74 -15.06
N LYS A 134 10.12 7.21 -13.94
CA LYS A 134 9.70 8.60 -13.80
C LYS A 134 10.88 9.57 -13.92
N LYS A 135 11.98 9.32 -13.20
CA LYS A 135 13.21 10.12 -13.30
C LYS A 135 13.75 10.20 -14.73
N LEU A 136 13.84 9.07 -15.42
CA LEU A 136 14.31 9.01 -16.82
C LEU A 136 13.42 9.80 -17.77
N ASN A 137 12.12 9.90 -17.47
CA ASN A 137 11.16 10.65 -18.27
C ASN A 137 11.01 12.13 -17.83
N GLY A 138 11.77 12.59 -16.84
CA GLY A 138 11.64 13.94 -16.28
C GLY A 138 10.32 14.16 -15.53
N ASP A 139 9.65 13.09 -15.09
CA ASP A 139 8.45 13.14 -14.26
C ASP A 139 8.86 13.26 -12.78
N SER A 140 8.43 14.35 -12.14
CA SER A 140 8.78 14.68 -10.75
C SER A 140 7.85 14.07 -9.70
N ARG A 141 6.89 13.25 -10.13
CA ARG A 141 5.93 12.58 -9.23
C ARG A 141 6.58 11.48 -8.40
N MET A 142 5.99 11.27 -7.24
CA MET A 142 6.44 10.30 -6.23
C MET A 142 5.88 8.91 -6.52
N VAL A 143 6.60 7.91 -6.04
CA VAL A 143 6.12 6.53 -5.95
C VAL A 143 6.00 6.17 -4.48
N TYR A 144 4.88 5.53 -4.13
CA TYR A 144 4.58 5.04 -2.80
C TYR A 144 4.47 3.52 -2.85
N SER A 145 4.94 2.85 -1.79
CA SER A 145 4.71 1.43 -1.62
C SER A 145 4.42 1.08 -0.17
N LEU A 146 3.58 0.07 0.04
CA LEU A 146 3.21 -0.42 1.37
C LEU A 146 3.61 -1.89 1.51
N HIS A 147 4.28 -2.18 2.63
CA HIS A 147 4.85 -3.48 2.96
C HIS A 147 4.35 -3.94 4.33
N GLY A 148 4.25 -5.25 4.55
CA GLY A 148 4.07 -5.80 5.90
C GLY A 148 5.42 -6.01 6.60
N ASP A 149 5.46 -5.97 7.93
CA ASP A 149 6.66 -6.30 8.69
C ASP A 149 7.11 -7.77 8.49
N GLY A 150 6.18 -8.73 8.51
CA GLY A 150 6.48 -10.13 8.16
C GLY A 150 7.02 -10.29 6.73
N GLU A 151 6.60 -9.43 5.79
CA GLU A 151 7.13 -9.42 4.42
C GLU A 151 8.61 -8.99 4.35
N LEU A 152 9.09 -8.18 5.28
CA LEU A 152 10.50 -7.75 5.31
C LEU A 152 11.47 -8.90 5.62
N GLN A 153 10.98 -10.10 5.92
CA GLN A 153 11.80 -11.31 6.03
C GLN A 153 12.24 -11.83 4.65
N GLU A 154 11.58 -11.41 3.57
CA GLU A 154 11.99 -11.76 2.21
C GLU A 154 13.31 -11.06 1.84
N GLY A 155 14.30 -11.84 1.39
CA GLY A 155 15.61 -11.31 1.00
C GLY A 155 15.53 -10.26 -0.11
N GLN A 156 14.54 -10.40 -1.01
CA GLN A 156 14.33 -9.49 -2.13
C GLN A 156 14.07 -8.03 -1.68
N ILE A 157 13.46 -7.81 -0.52
CA ILE A 157 13.28 -6.46 0.04
C ILE A 157 14.63 -5.79 0.27
N TRP A 158 15.60 -6.53 0.81
CA TRP A 158 16.91 -5.99 1.14
C TRP A 158 17.79 -5.81 -0.10
N GLU A 159 17.66 -6.67 -1.10
CA GLU A 159 18.25 -6.45 -2.43
C GLU A 159 17.72 -5.15 -3.05
N ALA A 160 16.40 -4.94 -3.00
CA ALA A 160 15.74 -3.74 -3.48
C ALA A 160 16.18 -2.48 -2.72
N ALA A 161 16.21 -2.54 -1.39
CA ALA A 161 16.63 -1.43 -0.53
C ALA A 161 18.07 -1.00 -0.84
N MET A 162 18.99 -1.97 -0.99
CA MET A 162 20.39 -1.72 -1.34
C MET A 162 20.51 -1.07 -2.72
N TYR A 163 19.76 -1.58 -3.69
CA TYR A 163 19.76 -1.07 -5.06
C TYR A 163 19.24 0.38 -5.13
N ALA A 164 18.15 0.71 -4.42
CA ALA A 164 17.57 2.04 -4.41
C ALA A 164 18.55 3.10 -3.90
N ALA A 165 19.22 2.82 -2.78
CA ALA A 165 20.20 3.73 -2.19
C ALA A 165 21.41 3.92 -3.12
N HIS A 166 21.96 2.84 -3.67
CA HIS A 166 23.08 2.91 -4.62
C HIS A 166 22.75 3.79 -5.85
N ASN A 167 21.53 3.64 -6.37
CA ASN A 167 21.07 4.36 -7.56
C ASN A 167 20.38 5.70 -7.25
N LYS A 168 20.40 6.16 -5.99
CA LYS A 168 19.82 7.44 -5.56
C LYS A 168 18.36 7.61 -6.01
N VAL A 169 17.55 6.59 -5.74
CA VAL A 169 16.10 6.61 -5.98
C VAL A 169 15.45 7.42 -4.86
N ASP A 170 15.41 8.75 -5.03
CA ASP A 170 14.93 9.72 -4.04
C ASP A 170 13.45 10.11 -4.21
N ASN A 171 12.76 9.54 -5.20
CA ASN A 171 11.34 9.77 -5.48
C ASN A 171 10.46 8.56 -5.10
N LEU A 172 10.87 7.81 -4.07
CA LEU A 172 10.17 6.64 -3.55
C LEU A 172 10.00 6.74 -2.02
N ILE A 173 8.77 6.62 -1.55
CA ILE A 173 8.43 6.45 -0.13
C ILE A 173 7.94 5.00 0.07
N SER A 174 8.70 4.22 0.85
CA SER A 174 8.34 2.85 1.21
C SER A 174 7.87 2.81 2.66
N SER A 175 6.59 2.51 2.89
CA SER A 175 5.99 2.45 4.21
C SER A 175 5.80 1.01 4.67
N ILE A 176 5.94 0.80 5.97
CA ILE A 176 5.90 -0.53 6.60
C ILE A 176 4.76 -0.53 7.62
N ASP A 177 3.81 -1.43 7.45
CA ASP A 177 2.82 -1.78 8.47
C ASP A 177 3.50 -2.65 9.54
N LEU A 178 4.01 -1.99 10.57
CA LEU A 178 4.69 -2.62 11.72
C LEU A 178 3.66 -3.02 12.79
N ASN A 179 2.81 -3.98 12.48
CA ASN A 179 1.74 -4.44 13.37
C ASN A 179 2.17 -5.59 14.32
N GLY A 180 3.37 -6.14 14.14
CA GLY A 180 3.96 -7.16 15.00
C GLY A 180 3.42 -8.57 14.80
N GLN A 181 2.64 -8.83 13.74
CA GLN A 181 1.95 -10.10 13.51
C GLN A 181 2.19 -10.64 12.10
N GLN A 182 2.30 -11.96 12.02
CA GLN A 182 2.28 -12.72 10.77
C GLN A 182 1.42 -13.98 10.92
N ILE A 183 1.35 -14.82 9.89
CA ILE A 183 0.41 -15.96 9.83
C ILE A 183 0.57 -16.90 11.03
N ASP A 184 1.80 -17.31 11.34
CA ASP A 184 2.08 -18.30 12.38
C ASP A 184 2.33 -17.68 13.77
N GLY A 185 2.05 -16.38 13.94
CA GLY A 185 2.14 -15.69 15.24
C GLY A 185 2.90 -14.37 15.20
N PRO A 186 3.34 -13.85 16.36
CA PRO A 186 4.07 -12.60 16.45
C PRO A 186 5.39 -12.65 15.68
N THR A 187 5.72 -11.59 14.93
CA THR A 187 6.97 -11.51 14.17
C THR A 187 8.20 -11.70 15.04
N GLU A 188 8.17 -11.18 16.27
CA GLU A 188 9.24 -11.36 17.27
C GLU A 188 9.51 -12.82 17.66
N GLN A 189 8.48 -13.68 17.63
CA GLN A 189 8.62 -15.10 17.99
C GLN A 189 8.98 -15.96 16.79
N VAL A 190 8.43 -15.67 15.61
CA VAL A 190 8.66 -16.49 14.42
C VAL A 190 10.01 -16.16 13.79
N LEU A 191 10.27 -14.87 13.51
CA LEU A 191 11.55 -14.39 12.99
C LEU A 191 11.69 -12.88 13.23
N SER A 192 12.30 -12.53 14.37
CA SER A 192 12.46 -11.14 14.78
C SER A 192 13.22 -10.31 13.75
N LEU A 193 12.70 -9.11 13.49
CA LEU A 193 13.35 -8.10 12.64
C LEU A 193 14.47 -7.36 13.39
N GLY A 194 14.51 -7.43 14.73
CA GLY A 194 15.44 -6.67 15.56
C GLY A 194 15.23 -5.15 15.40
N ASN A 195 16.33 -4.38 15.43
CA ASN A 195 16.25 -2.93 15.25
C ASN A 195 16.02 -2.59 13.76
N LEU A 196 14.75 -2.37 13.41
CA LEU A 196 14.33 -2.11 12.04
C LEU A 196 14.87 -0.78 11.50
N ARG A 197 14.86 0.29 12.31
CA ARG A 197 15.45 1.59 11.94
C ARG A 197 16.92 1.45 11.55
N ALA A 198 17.72 0.78 12.40
CA ALA A 198 19.14 0.59 12.13
C ALA A 198 19.40 -0.23 10.87
N LYS A 199 18.54 -1.19 10.54
CA LYS A 199 18.62 -1.94 9.26
C LYS A 199 18.40 -1.01 8.07
N TRP A 200 17.34 -0.22 8.07
CA TRP A 200 17.04 0.71 6.97
C TRP A 200 18.12 1.78 6.81
N GLU A 201 18.58 2.39 7.91
CA GLU A 201 19.67 3.37 7.89
C GLU A 201 20.97 2.75 7.37
N ALA A 202 21.30 1.51 7.75
CA ALA A 202 22.46 0.78 7.22
C ALA A 202 22.37 0.49 5.71
N PHE A 203 21.15 0.36 5.18
CA PHE A 203 20.90 0.22 3.74
C PHE A 203 20.81 1.57 3.01
N GLY A 204 21.04 2.68 3.71
CA GLY A 204 21.13 4.02 3.10
C GLY A 204 19.79 4.74 2.91
N TRP A 205 18.78 4.39 3.69
CA TRP A 205 17.46 5.04 3.66
C TRP A 205 17.28 6.03 4.81
N ASP A 206 16.59 7.13 4.53
CA ASP A 206 16.06 8.02 5.56
C ASP A 206 14.85 7.35 6.23
N VAL A 207 14.83 7.33 7.57
CA VAL A 207 13.80 6.63 8.36
C VAL A 207 12.99 7.62 9.18
N LEU A 208 11.70 7.69 8.86
CA LEU A 208 10.67 8.38 9.63
C LEU A 208 9.85 7.36 10.42
N GLU A 209 9.58 7.66 11.69
CA GLU A 209 8.73 6.84 12.55
C GLU A 209 7.42 7.59 12.83
N CYS A 210 6.30 6.96 12.49
CA CYS A 210 4.97 7.39 12.93
C CYS A 210 4.59 6.53 14.14
N ALA A 211 4.46 7.14 15.31
CA ALA A 211 4.23 6.41 16.55
C ALA A 211 2.84 5.73 16.58
N ASP A 212 1.84 6.36 15.96
CA ASP A 212 0.50 5.79 15.80
C ASP A 212 0.05 5.86 14.34
N GLY A 213 0.14 4.73 13.64
CA GLY A 213 -0.33 4.59 12.26
C GLY A 213 -1.85 4.67 12.09
N ASN A 214 -2.63 4.74 13.19
CA ASN A 214 -4.07 4.99 13.15
C ASN A 214 -4.43 6.45 13.53
N ASP A 215 -3.43 7.29 13.78
CA ASP A 215 -3.60 8.74 13.91
C ASP A 215 -3.39 9.40 12.54
N ILE A 216 -4.48 9.84 11.93
CA ILE A 216 -4.45 10.43 10.60
C ILE A 216 -3.70 11.77 10.55
N GLU A 217 -3.66 12.53 11.64
CA GLU A 217 -2.92 13.79 11.68
C GLU A 217 -1.41 13.51 11.72
N GLN A 218 -0.98 12.50 12.49
CA GLN A 218 0.43 12.07 12.50
C GLN A 218 0.87 11.52 11.15
N LEU A 219 0.02 10.73 10.48
CA LEU A 219 0.31 10.21 9.14
C LEU A 219 0.45 11.33 8.10
N LEU A 220 -0.46 12.31 8.11
CA LEU A 220 -0.38 13.45 7.20
C LEU A 220 0.88 14.28 7.46
N ALA A 221 1.28 14.45 8.72
CA ALA A 221 2.52 15.14 9.07
C ALA A 221 3.78 14.37 8.65
N ALA A 222 3.74 13.03 8.68
CA ALA A 222 4.87 12.19 8.29
C ALA A 222 5.04 12.04 6.76
N LEU A 223 3.95 12.24 5.99
CA LEU A 223 3.92 12.06 4.54
C LEU A 223 4.05 13.36 3.73
N ASN A 224 3.92 14.53 4.38
CA ASN A 224 4.10 15.87 3.77
C ASN A 224 5.52 16.41 3.96
#